data_AF-A0AAU6K5I7-F1
#
_entry.id   AF-A0AAU6K5I7-F1
#
_cell.length_a   1.000
_cell.length_b   1.000
_cell.length_c   1.000
_cell.angle_alpha   90.00
_cell.angle_beta   90.00
_cell.angle_gamma   90.00
#
_symmetry.space_group_name_H-M   'P 1'
#
loop_
_entity.id
_entity.type
_entity.pdbx_description
1 polymer ?
#
loop_
_entity_poly.entity_id
_entity_poly.type
_entity_poly.pdbx_seq_one_letter_code
_entity_poly.pdbx_strand_id
1 'polypeptide(L)'
;MSSPPAAAAPFDQFLEQLDAGMAASHLDSDSAISPDLPSWLRQVIAVLYDGQDAAAAKGWALRVHGELERLGGRVPLAVVHDWHAHGVVPMLVEANARHGGSAEPQQVVGRLHTRALAGEHISKGEWNAAVLPALRDVYRLAYAYADAFSKAYAGAHAYAIDNDYGEERADEFARTYAELNTTANAASFADANALAHASAVADAFAAADAQTYAEAWPFAHVQVYAHACAHQNGSAADGRTAAEDGRLRAAYRHLADRLTDSLARAAA
;
A
#
# COMPACT_ATOMS: atom_id res chain seq x y z
N MET A 1 -8.74 -37.35 -23.73
CA MET A 1 -8.25 -36.00 -23.41
C MET A 1 -9.44 -35.23 -22.90
N SER A 2 -9.56 -35.07 -21.58
CA SER A 2 -10.71 -34.39 -20.97
C SER A 2 -10.52 -32.89 -21.13
N SER A 3 -11.47 -32.24 -21.80
CA SER A 3 -11.54 -30.77 -21.82
C SER A 3 -11.69 -30.24 -20.38
N PRO A 4 -11.04 -29.12 -20.03
CA PRO A 4 -11.28 -28.47 -18.74
C PRO A 4 -12.75 -28.04 -18.63
N PRO A 5 -13.33 -28.00 -17.42
CA PRO A 5 -14.69 -27.50 -17.23
C PRO A 5 -14.77 -26.04 -17.69
N ALA A 6 -15.88 -25.65 -18.35
CA ALA A 6 -16.08 -24.31 -18.93
C ALA A 6 -15.95 -23.13 -17.94
N ALA A 7 -15.98 -23.40 -16.63
CA ALA A 7 -15.73 -22.40 -15.57
C ALA A 7 -14.22 -22.15 -15.30
N ALA A 8 -13.31 -23.02 -15.77
CA ALA A 8 -11.88 -22.82 -15.62
C ALA A 8 -11.34 -21.76 -16.59
N ALA A 9 -11.86 -21.70 -17.82
CA ALA A 9 -11.39 -20.75 -18.84
C ALA A 9 -11.60 -19.26 -18.48
N PRO A 10 -12.73 -18.83 -17.89
CA PRO A 10 -12.90 -17.46 -17.41
C PRO A 10 -11.96 -17.09 -16.27
N PHE A 11 -11.66 -18.03 -15.36
CA PHE A 11 -10.74 -17.80 -14.25
C PHE A 11 -9.28 -17.76 -14.72
N ASP A 12 -8.89 -18.63 -15.66
CA ASP A 12 -7.54 -18.60 -16.23
C ASP A 12 -7.29 -17.29 -17.00
N GLN A 13 -8.28 -16.79 -17.75
CA GLN A 13 -8.23 -15.47 -18.40
C GLN A 13 -8.12 -14.33 -17.37
N PHE A 14 -8.83 -14.43 -16.24
CA PHE A 14 -8.70 -13.47 -15.14
C PHE A 14 -7.28 -13.46 -14.56
N LEU A 15 -6.66 -14.62 -14.36
CA LEU A 15 -5.26 -14.69 -13.91
C LEU A 15 -4.30 -14.09 -14.92
N GLU A 16 -4.45 -14.38 -16.22
CA GLU A 16 -3.65 -13.77 -17.28
C GLU A 16 -3.76 -12.23 -17.29
N GLN A 17 -4.95 -11.69 -17.01
CA GLN A 17 -5.15 -10.24 -16.90
C GLN A 17 -4.46 -9.63 -15.67
N LEU A 18 -4.39 -10.36 -14.55
CA LEU A 18 -3.66 -9.90 -13.36
C LEU A 18 -2.16 -9.87 -13.64
N ASP A 19 -1.62 -10.93 -14.25
CA ASP A 19 -0.20 -11.02 -14.64
C ASP A 19 0.19 -9.92 -15.65
N ALA A 20 -0.72 -9.54 -16.55
CA ALA A 20 -0.50 -8.49 -17.54
C ALA A 20 -0.70 -7.05 -16.98
N GLY A 21 -1.54 -6.89 -15.95
CA GLY A 21 -2.01 -5.59 -15.46
C GLY A 21 -0.93 -4.65 -14.92
N MET A 22 0.19 -5.19 -14.41
CA MET A 22 1.33 -4.39 -13.94
C MET A 22 2.28 -3.98 -15.08
N ALA A 23 2.41 -4.80 -16.12
CA ALA A 23 3.25 -4.50 -17.28
C ALA A 23 2.64 -3.45 -18.22
N ALA A 24 1.31 -3.34 -18.24
CA ALA A 24 0.55 -2.45 -19.13
C ALA A 24 0.31 -1.03 -18.60
N SER A 25 0.91 -0.65 -17.46
CA SER A 25 0.74 0.66 -16.78
C SER A 25 1.09 1.91 -17.61
N HIS A 26 1.40 1.77 -18.90
CA HIS A 26 1.77 2.86 -19.81
C HIS A 26 1.11 2.83 -21.19
N LEU A 27 0.14 1.96 -21.50
CA LEU A 27 -0.45 1.93 -22.85
C LEU A 27 -1.97 1.95 -22.85
N ASP A 28 -2.47 2.78 -23.76
CA ASP A 28 -3.86 3.21 -24.00
C ASP A 28 -4.94 2.12 -24.02
N SER A 29 -6.15 2.63 -23.75
CA SER A 29 -7.47 2.02 -23.92
C SER A 29 -7.69 1.24 -25.21
N ASP A 30 -8.69 0.35 -25.11
CA ASP A 30 -9.40 -0.39 -26.17
C ASP A 30 -8.76 -1.69 -26.69
N SER A 31 -9.10 -2.79 -26.01
CA SER A 31 -9.34 -4.10 -26.65
C SER A 31 -10.29 -4.99 -25.83
N ALA A 32 -11.57 -4.91 -26.21
CA ALA A 32 -12.66 -5.89 -26.17
C ALA A 32 -12.69 -7.05 -25.12
N ILE A 33 -13.61 -6.86 -24.17
CA ILE A 33 -14.60 -7.79 -23.57
C ILE A 33 -14.15 -8.74 -22.44
N SER A 34 -14.29 -8.23 -21.22
CA SER A 34 -15.20 -8.78 -20.19
C SER A 34 -15.98 -7.58 -19.60
N PRO A 35 -17.08 -7.70 -18.82
CA PRO A 35 -17.73 -6.53 -18.22
C PRO A 35 -16.71 -5.81 -17.36
N ASP A 36 -16.22 -4.66 -17.84
CA ASP A 36 -14.90 -4.15 -17.48
C ASP A 36 -14.82 -3.83 -15.98
N LEU A 37 -14.02 -4.62 -15.26
CA LEU A 37 -13.64 -4.32 -13.89
C LEU A 37 -13.18 -2.85 -13.82
N PRO A 38 -13.65 -2.07 -12.83
CA PRO A 38 -13.19 -0.70 -12.65
C PRO A 38 -11.66 -0.65 -12.64
N SER A 39 -11.09 0.33 -13.35
CA SER A 39 -9.63 0.48 -13.52
C SER A 39 -8.89 0.49 -12.19
N TRP A 40 -9.42 1.17 -11.17
CA TRP A 40 -8.87 1.17 -9.81
C TRP A 40 -8.80 -0.24 -9.20
N LEU A 41 -9.82 -1.07 -9.43
CA LEU A 41 -9.92 -2.40 -8.84
C LEU A 41 -8.93 -3.34 -9.50
N ARG A 42 -8.73 -3.21 -10.81
CA ARG A 42 -7.68 -3.94 -11.53
C ARG A 42 -6.29 -3.60 -10.98
N GLN A 43 -5.98 -2.32 -10.80
CA GLN A 43 -4.72 -1.85 -10.22
C GLN A 43 -4.50 -2.44 -8.82
N VAL A 44 -5.51 -2.38 -7.96
CA VAL A 44 -5.43 -2.88 -6.57
C VAL A 44 -5.33 -4.40 -6.52
N ILE A 45 -6.11 -5.13 -7.33
CA ILE A 45 -6.05 -6.60 -7.33
C ILE A 45 -4.68 -7.08 -7.80
N ALA A 46 -4.13 -6.50 -8.87
CA ALA A 46 -2.83 -6.89 -9.40
C ALA A 46 -1.72 -6.76 -8.36
N VAL A 47 -1.62 -5.61 -7.69
CA VAL A 47 -0.57 -5.41 -6.67
C VAL A 47 -0.75 -6.29 -5.43
N LEU A 48 -2.00 -6.59 -5.04
CA LEU A 48 -2.29 -7.52 -3.95
C LEU A 48 -1.99 -8.97 -4.33
N TYR A 49 -2.20 -9.34 -5.60
CA TYR A 49 -1.84 -10.65 -6.14
C TYR A 49 -0.32 -10.86 -6.10
N ASP A 50 0.43 -9.91 -6.66
CA ASP A 50 1.89 -9.95 -6.75
C ASP A 50 2.57 -9.92 -5.38
N GLY A 51 1.94 -9.27 -4.40
CA GLY A 51 2.45 -9.17 -3.03
C GLY A 51 2.38 -10.48 -2.21
N GLN A 52 1.78 -11.54 -2.75
CA GLN A 52 1.55 -12.82 -2.05
C GLN A 52 2.47 -13.94 -2.57
N ASP A 53 2.51 -15.08 -1.86
CA ASP A 53 3.02 -16.32 -2.45
C ASP A 53 2.00 -16.92 -3.43
N ALA A 54 2.47 -17.67 -4.43
CA ALA A 54 1.63 -18.14 -5.53
C ALA A 54 0.41 -18.96 -5.08
N ALA A 55 0.53 -19.76 -4.02
CA ALA A 55 -0.57 -20.57 -3.51
C ALA A 55 -1.63 -19.70 -2.82
N ALA A 56 -1.21 -18.76 -1.96
CA ALA A 56 -2.10 -17.80 -1.33
C ALA A 56 -2.77 -16.88 -2.37
N ALA A 57 -1.99 -16.35 -3.33
CA ALA A 57 -2.44 -15.47 -4.40
C ALA A 57 -3.55 -16.13 -5.22
N LYS A 58 -3.34 -17.37 -5.67
CA LYS A 58 -4.35 -18.12 -6.44
C LYS A 58 -5.62 -18.40 -5.63
N GLY A 59 -5.47 -18.82 -4.38
CA GLY A 59 -6.61 -19.07 -3.49
C GLY A 59 -7.42 -17.81 -3.19
N TRP A 60 -6.76 -16.66 -3.07
CA TRP A 60 -7.39 -15.35 -2.90
C TRP A 60 -8.07 -14.87 -4.18
N ALA A 61 -7.39 -14.96 -5.34
CA ALA A 61 -7.94 -14.58 -6.64
C ALA A 61 -9.25 -15.32 -6.96
N LEU A 62 -9.35 -16.61 -6.60
CA LEU A 62 -10.60 -17.37 -6.71
C LEU A 62 -11.75 -16.77 -5.88
N ARG A 63 -11.48 -16.31 -4.64
CA ARG A 63 -12.50 -15.68 -3.81
C ARG A 63 -12.96 -14.36 -4.40
N VAL A 64 -12.02 -13.53 -4.85
CA VAL A 64 -12.32 -12.25 -5.50
C VAL A 64 -13.14 -12.47 -6.77
N HIS A 65 -12.75 -13.41 -7.62
CA HIS A 65 -13.51 -13.75 -8.83
C HIS A 65 -14.97 -14.11 -8.50
N GLY A 66 -15.21 -14.95 -7.48
CA GLY A 66 -16.56 -15.29 -7.05
C GLY A 66 -17.39 -14.09 -6.59
N GLU A 67 -16.79 -13.15 -5.86
CA GLU A 67 -17.47 -11.91 -5.46
C GLU A 67 -17.77 -10.99 -6.65
N LEU A 68 -16.86 -10.91 -7.62
CA LEU A 68 -17.05 -10.14 -8.85
C LEU A 68 -18.19 -10.71 -9.71
N GLU A 69 -18.28 -12.04 -9.82
CA GLU A 69 -19.39 -12.72 -10.50
C GLU A 69 -20.72 -12.43 -9.80
N ARG A 70 -20.76 -12.50 -8.46
CA ARG A 70 -21.95 -12.19 -7.67
C ARG A 70 -22.44 -10.75 -7.89
N LEU A 71 -21.51 -9.80 -8.00
CA LEU A 71 -21.79 -8.39 -8.24
C LEU A 71 -22.07 -8.07 -9.72
N GLY A 72 -21.93 -9.06 -10.62
CA GLY A 72 -22.05 -8.85 -12.07
C GLY A 72 -21.04 -7.82 -12.60
N GLY A 73 -19.85 -7.75 -12.00
CA GLY A 73 -18.78 -6.80 -12.34
C GLY A 73 -19.01 -5.36 -11.88
N ARG A 74 -20.18 -5.03 -11.30
CA ARG A 74 -20.51 -3.66 -10.86
C ARG A 74 -20.05 -3.44 -9.43
N VAL A 75 -18.80 -3.00 -9.27
CA VAL A 75 -18.22 -2.73 -7.95
C VAL A 75 -18.31 -1.23 -7.61
N PRO A 76 -19.15 -0.83 -6.63
CA PRO A 76 -19.28 0.57 -6.25
C PRO A 76 -18.07 1.07 -5.46
N LEU A 77 -17.77 2.37 -5.52
CA LEU A 77 -16.69 2.99 -4.74
C LEU A 77 -16.92 2.89 -3.22
N ALA A 78 -18.15 2.61 -2.77
CA ALA A 78 -18.44 2.27 -1.38
C ALA A 78 -17.55 1.12 -0.85
N VAL A 79 -17.12 0.19 -1.71
CA VAL A 79 -16.16 -0.87 -1.36
C VAL A 79 -14.82 -0.29 -0.91
N VAL A 80 -14.35 0.78 -1.54
CA VAL A 80 -13.11 1.48 -1.17
C VAL A 80 -13.26 2.10 0.22
N HIS A 81 -14.37 2.79 0.49
CA HIS A 81 -14.59 3.39 1.81
C HIS A 81 -14.70 2.33 2.92
N ASP A 82 -15.41 1.23 2.66
CA ASP A 82 -15.51 0.12 3.62
C ASP A 82 -14.14 -0.55 3.86
N TRP A 83 -13.37 -0.79 2.79
CA TRP A 83 -12.04 -1.38 2.88
C TRP A 83 -11.06 -0.50 3.65
N HIS A 84 -11.07 0.81 3.40
CA HIS A 84 -10.24 1.75 4.14
C HIS A 84 -10.64 1.85 5.61
N ALA A 85 -11.94 1.98 5.90
CA ALA A 85 -12.43 2.12 7.27
C ALA A 85 -12.18 0.87 8.12
N HIS A 86 -12.34 -0.33 7.55
CA HIS A 86 -12.32 -1.58 8.31
C HIS A 86 -11.05 -2.42 8.11
N GLY A 87 -10.24 -2.14 7.08
CA GLY A 87 -9.00 -2.86 6.81
C GLY A 87 -7.78 -1.96 6.93
N VAL A 88 -7.65 -0.99 6.02
CA VAL A 88 -6.44 -0.18 5.89
C VAL A 88 -6.16 0.65 7.14
N VAL A 89 -7.15 1.41 7.62
CA VAL A 89 -6.95 2.32 8.76
C VAL A 89 -6.57 1.59 10.05
N PRO A 90 -7.28 0.53 10.49
CA PRO A 90 -6.88 -0.24 11.67
C PRO A 90 -5.45 -0.79 11.56
N MET A 91 -5.09 -1.34 10.40
CA MET A 91 -3.74 -1.86 10.14
C MET A 91 -2.66 -0.76 10.29
N LEU A 92 -2.92 0.45 9.79
CA LEU A 92 -1.98 1.58 9.88
C LEU A 92 -1.92 2.20 11.28
N VAL A 93 -3.00 2.13 12.05
CA VAL A 93 -3.00 2.51 13.48
C VAL A 93 -2.08 1.59 14.26
N GLU A 94 -2.17 0.28 14.05
CA GLU A 94 -1.28 -0.70 14.67
C GLU A 94 0.18 -0.52 14.25
N ALA A 95 0.43 -0.21 12.97
CA ALA A 95 1.75 0.12 12.48
C ALA A 95 2.33 1.36 13.20
N ASN A 96 1.59 2.47 13.29
CA ASN A 96 2.05 3.65 14.01
C ASN A 96 2.33 3.36 15.50
N ALA A 97 1.45 2.62 16.16
CA ALA A 97 1.62 2.25 17.57
C ALA A 97 2.92 1.46 17.82
N ARG A 98 3.26 0.51 16.93
CA ARG A 98 4.54 -0.24 17.00
C ARG A 98 5.77 0.66 16.92
N HIS A 99 5.64 1.84 16.32
CA HIS A 99 6.72 2.81 16.16
C HIS A 99 6.60 4.00 17.14
N GLY A 100 5.71 3.93 18.14
CA GLY A 100 5.50 5.00 19.13
C GLY A 100 4.80 6.25 18.58
N GLY A 101 4.17 6.15 17.40
CA GLY A 101 3.41 7.23 16.77
C GLY A 101 1.98 7.37 17.32
N SER A 102 1.33 8.48 16.97
CA SER A 102 -0.08 8.71 17.28
C SER A 102 -0.99 7.94 16.30
N ALA A 103 -2.11 7.44 16.80
CA ALA A 103 -3.17 6.85 15.97
C ALA A 103 -4.12 7.90 15.38
N GLU A 104 -4.05 9.14 15.85
CA GLU A 104 -5.05 10.18 15.58
C GLU A 104 -5.19 10.49 14.07
N PRO A 105 -4.13 10.70 13.28
CA PRO A 105 -4.28 11.03 11.86
C PRO A 105 -5.04 9.95 11.08
N GLN A 106 -4.70 8.67 11.31
CA GLN A 106 -5.35 7.55 10.65
C GLN A 106 -6.79 7.38 11.13
N GLN A 107 -7.07 7.60 12.42
CA GLN A 107 -8.44 7.56 12.95
C GLN A 107 -9.34 8.67 12.38
N VAL A 108 -8.79 9.87 12.13
CA VAL A 108 -9.54 10.95 11.45
C VAL A 108 -9.96 10.48 10.05
N VAL A 109 -9.01 9.95 9.27
CA VAL A 109 -9.28 9.40 7.93
C VAL A 109 -10.32 8.27 7.98
N GLY A 110 -10.19 7.34 8.94
CA GLY A 110 -11.16 6.26 9.14
C GLY A 110 -12.59 6.76 9.38
N ARG A 111 -12.76 7.80 10.21
CA ARG A 111 -14.08 8.41 10.45
C ARG A 111 -14.66 9.04 9.18
N LEU A 112 -13.83 9.66 8.34
CA LEU A 112 -14.30 10.19 7.05
C LEU A 112 -14.73 9.06 6.11
N HIS A 113 -14.01 7.94 6.05
CA HIS A 113 -14.45 6.80 5.26
C HIS A 113 -15.76 6.21 5.77
N THR A 114 -15.97 6.10 7.10
CA THR A 114 -17.24 5.66 7.67
C THR A 114 -18.40 6.59 7.32
N ARG A 115 -18.18 7.91 7.38
CA ARG A 115 -19.18 8.92 6.99
C ARG A 115 -19.52 8.85 5.49
N ALA A 116 -18.51 8.76 4.63
CA ALA A 116 -18.69 8.59 3.19
C ALA A 116 -19.43 7.28 2.85
N LEU A 117 -19.11 6.19 3.55
CA LEU A 117 -19.81 4.92 3.42
C LEU A 117 -21.30 5.02 3.82
N ALA A 118 -21.64 5.91 4.76
CA ALA A 118 -23.02 6.23 5.13
C ALA A 118 -23.72 7.19 4.15
N GLY A 119 -23.06 7.57 3.06
CA GLY A 119 -23.59 8.45 2.01
C GLY A 119 -23.39 9.95 2.26
N GLU A 120 -22.58 10.33 3.26
CA GLU A 120 -22.28 11.74 3.50
C GLU A 120 -21.31 12.29 2.45
N HIS A 121 -21.64 13.44 1.87
CA HIS A 121 -20.74 14.15 0.95
C HIS A 121 -19.71 14.97 1.73
N ILE A 122 -18.45 14.52 1.69
CA ILE A 122 -17.32 15.16 2.37
C ILE A 122 -16.52 15.98 1.36
N SER A 123 -16.19 17.22 1.72
CA SER A 123 -15.48 18.12 0.81
C SER A 123 -14.04 17.68 0.57
N LYS A 124 -13.48 18.03 -0.61
CA LYS A 124 -12.04 17.85 -0.90
C LYS A 124 -11.15 18.48 0.16
N GLY A 125 -11.50 19.66 0.67
CA GLY A 125 -10.72 20.36 1.69
C GLY A 125 -10.65 19.57 3.00
N GLU A 126 -11.77 19.00 3.42
CA GLU A 126 -11.83 18.15 4.62
C GLU A 126 -11.05 16.85 4.44
N TRP A 127 -11.20 16.19 3.28
CA TRP A 127 -10.39 15.03 2.92
C TRP A 127 -8.89 15.35 2.92
N ASN A 128 -8.49 16.46 2.31
CA ASN A 128 -7.08 16.84 2.22
C ASN A 128 -6.46 17.12 3.59
N ALA A 129 -7.19 17.83 4.45
CA ALA A 129 -6.76 18.11 5.82
C ALA A 129 -6.56 16.85 6.66
N ALA A 130 -7.36 15.81 6.44
CA ALA A 130 -7.22 14.51 7.11
C ALA A 130 -6.15 13.61 6.48
N VAL A 131 -6.13 13.52 5.16
CA VAL A 131 -5.25 12.59 4.41
C VAL A 131 -3.80 13.03 4.44
N LEU A 132 -3.51 14.34 4.37
CA LEU A 132 -2.13 14.84 4.35
C LEU A 132 -1.29 14.39 5.57
N PRO A 133 -1.70 14.62 6.84
CA PRO A 133 -0.95 14.13 7.98
C PRO A 133 -0.90 12.60 8.05
N ALA A 134 -1.98 11.90 7.66
CA ALA A 134 -2.00 10.44 7.66
C ALA A 134 -1.01 9.84 6.64
N LEU A 135 -0.92 10.40 5.42
CA LEU A 135 0.03 9.97 4.41
C LEU A 135 1.47 10.26 4.82
N ARG A 136 1.73 11.39 5.49
CA ARG A 136 3.06 11.70 6.02
C ARG A 136 3.55 10.61 6.96
N ASP A 137 2.71 10.17 7.91
CA ASP A 137 3.07 9.08 8.81
C ASP A 137 3.31 7.77 8.05
N VAL A 138 2.43 7.44 7.11
CA VAL A 138 2.53 6.23 6.30
C VAL A 138 3.84 6.20 5.50
N TYR A 139 4.20 7.29 4.81
CA TYR A 139 5.46 7.37 4.06
C TYR A 139 6.69 7.35 4.97
N ARG A 140 6.61 7.95 6.16
CA ARG A 140 7.69 7.88 7.15
C ARG A 140 7.94 6.45 7.61
N LEU A 141 6.87 5.67 7.85
CA LEU A 141 6.97 4.26 8.22
C LEU A 141 7.45 3.37 7.06
N ALA A 142 7.00 3.66 5.84
CA ALA A 142 7.39 2.94 4.64
C ALA A 142 8.84 3.25 4.20
N TYR A 143 9.48 4.29 4.74
CA TYR A 143 10.87 4.57 4.45
C TYR A 143 11.77 3.45 4.99
N ALA A 144 12.67 2.93 4.14
CA ALA A 144 13.61 1.86 4.48
C ALA A 144 14.76 2.38 5.38
N TYR A 145 14.40 2.83 6.59
CA TYR A 145 15.32 3.53 7.51
C TYR A 145 16.55 2.69 7.82
N ALA A 146 16.38 1.41 8.12
CA ALA A 146 17.49 0.53 8.51
C ALA A 146 18.53 0.38 7.39
N ASP A 147 18.09 0.21 6.16
CA ASP A 147 18.98 0.08 4.99
C ASP A 147 19.66 1.41 4.67
N ALA A 148 18.91 2.52 4.69
CA ALA A 148 19.46 3.84 4.48
C ALA A 148 20.50 4.19 5.57
N PHE A 149 20.20 3.89 6.83
CA PHE A 149 21.11 4.04 7.96
C PHE A 149 22.37 3.21 7.77
N SER A 150 22.24 1.92 7.45
CA SER A 150 23.38 1.02 7.28
C SER A 150 24.31 1.49 6.17
N LYS A 151 23.76 1.95 5.04
CA LYS A 151 24.53 2.51 3.93
C LYS A 151 25.23 3.82 4.32
N ALA A 152 24.53 4.73 5.00
CA ALA A 152 25.11 5.99 5.46
C ALA A 152 26.23 5.76 6.50
N TYR A 153 26.01 4.82 7.43
CA TYR A 153 26.99 4.42 8.43
C TYR A 153 28.23 3.84 7.75
N ALA A 154 28.08 2.87 6.84
CA ALA A 154 29.21 2.24 6.16
C ALA A 154 30.07 3.27 5.39
N GLY A 155 29.43 4.21 4.69
CA GLY A 155 30.14 5.27 3.97
C GLY A 155 30.87 6.24 4.91
N ALA A 156 30.23 6.64 6.01
CA ALA A 156 30.82 7.56 6.97
C ALA A 156 31.94 6.92 7.81
N HIS A 157 31.81 5.63 8.15
CA HIS A 157 32.84 4.86 8.85
C HIS A 157 34.08 4.72 7.98
N ALA A 158 33.93 4.29 6.73
CA ALA A 158 35.04 4.19 5.77
C ALA A 158 35.76 5.54 5.60
N TYR A 159 35.01 6.64 5.44
CA TYR A 159 35.59 7.98 5.38
C TYR A 159 36.41 8.33 6.63
N ALA A 160 35.89 8.06 7.82
CA ALA A 160 36.58 8.39 9.07
C ALA A 160 37.86 7.55 9.28
N ILE A 161 37.84 6.27 8.88
CA ILE A 161 39.02 5.40 8.87
C ILE A 161 40.07 5.93 7.89
N ASP A 162 39.67 6.29 6.66
CA ASP A 162 40.56 6.85 5.63
C ASP A 162 41.18 8.20 6.03
N ASN A 163 40.62 8.89 7.04
CA ASN A 163 41.10 10.18 7.54
C ASN A 163 41.74 10.08 8.94
N ASP A 164 42.16 8.88 9.36
CA ASP A 164 42.92 8.63 10.61
C ASP A 164 42.18 9.03 11.91
N TYR A 165 40.84 8.96 11.94
CA TYR A 165 40.08 9.29 13.15
C TYR A 165 40.32 8.28 14.28
N GLY A 166 40.74 7.05 13.93
CA GLY A 166 40.80 5.89 14.82
C GLY A 166 39.43 5.20 14.94
N GLU A 167 39.44 3.90 15.26
CA GLU A 167 38.25 3.02 15.18
C GLU A 167 37.05 3.54 16.01
N GLU A 168 37.28 3.89 17.28
CA GLU A 168 36.21 4.34 18.19
C GLU A 168 35.56 5.65 17.70
N ARG A 169 36.39 6.60 17.29
CA ARG A 169 35.91 7.89 16.77
C ARG A 169 35.27 7.74 15.39
N ALA A 170 35.72 6.78 14.58
CA ALA A 170 35.09 6.45 13.30
C ALA A 170 33.68 5.86 13.50
N ASP A 171 33.50 4.95 14.46
CA ASP A 171 32.18 4.42 14.82
C ASP A 171 31.23 5.50 15.34
N GLU A 172 31.70 6.35 16.26
CA GLU A 172 30.91 7.48 16.78
C GLU A 172 30.51 8.44 15.65
N PHE A 173 31.48 8.87 14.83
CA PHE A 173 31.22 9.75 13.69
C PHE A 173 30.22 9.13 12.72
N ALA A 174 30.40 7.86 12.37
CA ALA A 174 29.53 7.16 11.44
C ALA A 174 28.10 7.02 11.96
N ARG A 175 27.93 6.69 13.25
CA ARG A 175 26.62 6.60 13.90
C ARG A 175 25.92 7.95 13.87
N THR A 176 26.56 9.01 14.36
CA THR A 176 25.98 10.35 14.38
C THR A 176 25.64 10.85 12.98
N TYR A 177 26.54 10.66 12.00
CA TYR A 177 26.29 11.03 10.62
C TYR A 177 25.09 10.27 10.04
N ALA A 178 25.04 8.95 10.23
CA ALA A 178 23.96 8.11 9.73
C ALA A 178 22.61 8.46 10.37
N GLU A 179 22.56 8.71 11.68
CA GLU A 179 21.34 9.12 12.39
C GLU A 179 20.79 10.45 11.84
N LEU A 180 21.65 11.47 11.74
CA LEU A 180 21.26 12.79 11.23
C LEU A 180 20.81 12.72 9.77
N ASN A 181 21.62 12.11 8.91
CA ASN A 181 21.33 12.00 7.48
C ASN A 181 20.03 11.22 7.22
N THR A 182 19.88 10.05 7.86
CA THR A 182 18.75 9.16 7.60
C THR A 182 17.45 9.75 8.14
N THR A 183 17.48 10.39 9.31
CA THR A 183 16.31 11.02 9.91
C THR A 183 15.82 12.20 9.06
N ALA A 184 16.73 13.06 8.58
CA ALA A 184 16.39 14.17 7.71
C ALA A 184 15.80 13.70 6.36
N ASN A 185 16.40 12.65 5.78
CA ASN A 185 15.92 12.07 4.53
C ASN A 185 14.55 11.40 4.69
N ALA A 186 14.32 10.66 5.79
CA ALA A 186 13.01 10.05 6.07
C ALA A 186 11.90 11.09 6.22
N ALA A 187 12.18 12.19 6.93
CA ALA A 187 11.23 13.29 7.07
C ALA A 187 10.94 13.98 5.72
N SER A 188 11.98 14.30 4.96
CA SER A 188 11.84 14.94 3.64
C SER A 188 11.10 14.06 2.64
N PHE A 189 11.41 12.76 2.63
CA PHE A 189 10.69 11.75 1.84
C PHE A 189 9.21 11.72 2.20
N ALA A 190 8.89 11.66 3.50
CA ALA A 190 7.52 11.61 3.97
C ALA A 190 6.72 12.87 3.59
N ASP A 191 7.31 14.05 3.81
CA ASP A 191 6.68 15.33 3.48
C ASP A 191 6.44 15.47 1.97
N ALA A 192 7.45 15.22 1.16
CA ALA A 192 7.38 15.41 -0.28
C ALA A 192 6.30 14.50 -0.91
N ASN A 193 6.29 13.22 -0.53
CA ASN A 193 5.31 12.27 -1.06
C ASN A 193 3.90 12.55 -0.52
N ALA A 194 3.74 12.89 0.76
CA ALA A 194 2.43 13.24 1.30
C ALA A 194 1.84 14.48 0.60
N LEU A 195 2.65 15.51 0.37
CA LEU A 195 2.22 16.72 -0.34
C LEU A 195 1.86 16.44 -1.80
N ALA A 196 2.67 15.62 -2.49
CA ALA A 196 2.43 15.26 -3.90
C ALA A 196 1.11 14.50 -4.08
N HIS A 197 0.77 13.60 -3.15
CA HIS A 197 -0.39 12.70 -3.31
C HIS A 197 -1.67 13.15 -2.61
N ALA A 198 -1.59 13.92 -1.51
CA ALA A 198 -2.78 14.21 -0.69
C ALA A 198 -3.89 14.95 -1.44
N SER A 199 -3.55 15.81 -2.40
CA SER A 199 -4.56 16.53 -3.19
C SER A 199 -5.32 15.59 -4.14
N ALA A 200 -4.61 14.70 -4.83
CA ALA A 200 -5.20 13.73 -5.75
C ALA A 200 -6.08 12.70 -5.02
N VAL A 201 -5.60 12.18 -3.90
CA VAL A 201 -6.38 11.25 -3.05
C VAL A 201 -7.63 11.91 -2.49
N ALA A 202 -7.51 13.15 -2.01
CA ALA A 202 -8.66 13.90 -1.51
C ALA A 202 -9.69 14.22 -2.59
N ASP A 203 -9.23 14.51 -3.81
CA ASP A 203 -10.10 14.71 -4.98
C ASP A 203 -10.88 13.44 -5.30
N ALA A 204 -10.20 12.30 -5.35
CA ALA A 204 -10.81 11.00 -5.60
C ALA A 204 -11.89 10.64 -4.58
N PHE A 205 -11.62 10.85 -3.29
CA PHE A 205 -12.60 10.55 -2.24
C PHE A 205 -13.76 11.56 -2.19
N ALA A 206 -13.54 12.81 -2.59
CA ALA A 206 -14.60 13.82 -2.65
C ALA A 206 -15.51 13.64 -3.86
N ALA A 207 -14.94 13.30 -5.03
CA ALA A 207 -15.69 13.10 -6.26
C ALA A 207 -16.60 11.87 -6.19
N ALA A 208 -16.28 10.91 -5.32
CA ALA A 208 -16.95 9.61 -5.21
C ALA A 208 -17.01 8.86 -6.55
N ASP A 209 -16.00 9.08 -7.40
CA ASP A 209 -15.91 8.56 -8.76
C ASP A 209 -14.80 7.52 -8.91
N ALA A 210 -15.11 6.44 -9.62
CA ALA A 210 -14.20 5.30 -9.81
C ALA A 210 -12.99 5.63 -10.69
N GLN A 211 -13.15 6.52 -11.67
CA GLN A 211 -12.08 6.92 -12.57
C GLN A 211 -11.10 7.86 -11.88
N THR A 212 -11.60 8.88 -11.18
CA THR A 212 -10.73 9.77 -10.36
C THR A 212 -9.96 8.97 -9.31
N TYR A 213 -10.58 7.95 -8.70
CA TYR A 213 -9.84 7.07 -7.78
C TYR A 213 -8.75 6.26 -8.46
N ALA A 214 -8.96 5.75 -9.68
CA ALA A 214 -7.93 5.06 -10.44
C ALA A 214 -6.76 5.98 -10.82
N GLU A 215 -7.05 7.25 -11.13
CA GLU A 215 -6.07 8.29 -11.45
C GLU A 215 -5.26 8.75 -10.23
N ALA A 216 -5.73 8.44 -9.01
CA ALA A 216 -4.97 8.65 -7.78
C ALA A 216 -3.99 7.49 -7.47
N TRP A 217 -3.77 6.56 -8.40
CA TRP A 217 -2.81 5.44 -8.31
C TRP A 217 -2.90 4.61 -7.03
N PRO A 218 -4.08 4.03 -6.71
CA PRO A 218 -4.29 3.28 -5.47
C PRO A 218 -3.34 2.12 -5.29
N PHE A 219 -2.84 1.49 -6.36
CA PHE A 219 -1.82 0.42 -6.23
C PHE A 219 -0.55 0.89 -5.51
N ALA A 220 -0.08 2.12 -5.80
CA ALA A 220 1.10 2.67 -5.16
C ALA A 220 0.84 2.87 -3.66
N HIS A 221 -0.36 3.33 -3.30
CA HIS A 221 -0.77 3.45 -1.90
C HIS A 221 -0.82 2.09 -1.19
N VAL A 222 -1.32 1.04 -1.83
CA VAL A 222 -1.29 -0.33 -1.28
C VAL A 222 0.14 -0.77 -0.96
N GLN A 223 1.09 -0.53 -1.86
CA GLN A 223 2.50 -0.87 -1.63
C GLN A 223 3.03 -0.13 -0.41
N VAL A 224 2.78 1.17 -0.32
CA VAL A 224 3.23 1.99 0.80
C VAL A 224 2.59 1.52 2.12
N TYR A 225 1.29 1.15 2.12
CA TYR A 225 0.64 0.61 3.32
C TYR A 225 1.27 -0.71 3.76
N ALA A 226 1.58 -1.60 2.82
CA ALA A 226 2.24 -2.87 3.10
C ALA A 226 3.65 -2.66 3.68
N HIS A 227 4.45 -1.77 3.09
CA HIS A 227 5.79 -1.41 3.59
C HIS A 227 5.75 -0.76 4.98
N ALA A 228 4.85 0.21 5.18
CA ALA A 228 4.64 0.85 6.47
C ALA A 228 4.33 -0.14 7.59
N CYS A 229 3.68 -1.26 7.26
CA CYS A 229 3.34 -2.32 8.21
C CYS A 229 4.46 -3.36 8.38
N ALA A 230 5.28 -3.58 7.36
CA ALA A 230 6.31 -4.61 7.33
C ALA A 230 7.61 -4.19 8.03
N HIS A 231 7.96 -2.90 7.98
CA HIS A 231 9.17 -2.37 8.60
C HIS A 231 9.08 -2.38 10.15
N GLN A 232 10.23 -2.44 10.81
CA GLN A 232 10.36 -2.35 12.27
C GLN A 232 11.43 -1.32 12.64
N ASN A 233 11.35 -0.77 13.86
CA ASN A 233 12.40 0.07 14.43
C ASN A 233 13.64 -0.78 14.82
N GLY A 234 14.80 -0.53 14.18
CA GLY A 234 16.13 -0.74 14.78
C GLY A 234 17.05 -1.89 14.31
N SER A 235 18.30 -1.50 13.99
CA SER A 235 19.62 -2.19 13.99
C SER A 235 19.90 -3.40 13.07
N ALA A 236 20.62 -3.18 11.94
CA ALA A 236 21.30 -4.12 10.98
C ALA A 236 22.06 -5.30 11.64
N ALA A 237 22.46 -6.44 11.05
CA ALA A 237 22.35 -7.18 9.77
C ALA A 237 22.68 -8.64 10.16
N ASP A 238 21.81 -9.62 9.98
CA ASP A 238 21.79 -10.59 8.88
C ASP A 238 20.62 -11.55 9.17
N GLY A 239 19.87 -11.97 8.16
CA GLY A 239 18.64 -12.78 8.30
C GLY A 239 17.33 -11.99 8.37
N ARG A 240 17.40 -10.67 8.17
CA ARG A 240 16.25 -9.74 8.25
C ARG A 240 15.37 -9.76 7.01
N THR A 241 15.97 -9.98 5.84
CA THR A 241 15.28 -9.91 4.54
C THR A 241 14.15 -10.93 4.47
N ALA A 242 14.39 -12.19 4.85
CA ALA A 242 13.34 -13.21 4.83
C ALA A 242 12.19 -12.93 5.83
N ALA A 243 12.51 -12.39 7.01
CA ALA A 243 11.49 -12.03 8.00
C ALA A 243 10.70 -10.78 7.59
N GLU A 244 11.36 -9.82 6.97
CA GLU A 244 10.75 -8.62 6.40
C GLU A 244 9.89 -8.94 5.18
N ASP A 245 10.38 -9.76 4.26
CA ASP A 245 9.61 -10.33 3.15
C ASP A 245 8.39 -11.10 3.66
N GLY A 246 8.56 -11.88 4.73
CA GLY A 246 7.47 -12.58 5.40
C GLY A 246 6.41 -11.64 5.97
N ARG A 247 6.83 -10.53 6.61
CA ARG A 247 5.92 -9.50 7.12
C ARG A 247 5.25 -8.72 5.99
N LEU A 248 5.97 -8.42 4.92
CA LEU A 248 5.45 -7.73 3.76
C LEU A 248 4.37 -8.57 3.07
N ARG A 249 4.63 -9.86 2.85
CA ARG A 249 3.63 -10.82 2.36
C ARG A 249 2.42 -10.94 3.30
N ALA A 250 2.65 -10.90 4.62
CA ALA A 250 1.56 -10.92 5.59
C ALA A 250 0.70 -9.64 5.52
N ALA A 251 1.31 -8.47 5.32
CA ALA A 251 0.59 -7.21 5.15
C ALA A 251 -0.23 -7.21 3.86
N TYR A 252 0.32 -7.68 2.74
CA TYR A 252 -0.43 -7.85 1.49
C TYR A 252 -1.60 -8.81 1.64
N ARG A 253 -1.41 -9.98 2.28
CA ARG A 253 -2.52 -10.92 2.57
C ARG A 253 -3.61 -10.28 3.41
N HIS A 254 -3.23 -9.53 4.46
CA HIS A 254 -4.21 -8.82 5.29
C HIS A 254 -5.02 -7.84 4.45
N LEU A 255 -4.37 -6.98 3.66
CA LEU A 255 -5.04 -6.03 2.77
C LEU A 255 -5.97 -6.73 1.77
N ALA A 256 -5.51 -7.84 1.20
CA ALA A 256 -6.24 -8.68 0.24
C ALA A 256 -7.51 -9.32 0.84
N ASP A 257 -7.39 -9.90 2.03
CA ASP A 257 -8.52 -10.48 2.74
C ASP A 257 -9.55 -9.40 3.10
N ARG A 258 -9.10 -8.24 3.59
CA ARG A 258 -10.02 -7.12 3.91
C ARG A 258 -10.71 -6.55 2.68
N LEU A 259 -10.05 -6.51 1.52
CA LEU A 259 -10.71 -6.11 0.28
C LEU A 259 -11.81 -7.11 -0.12
N THR A 260 -11.52 -8.41 0.00
CA THR A 260 -12.50 -9.47 -0.28
C THR A 260 -13.71 -9.37 0.66
N ASP A 261 -13.46 -9.13 1.95
CA ASP A 261 -14.51 -8.90 2.94
C ASP A 261 -15.41 -7.70 2.56
N SER A 262 -14.82 -6.62 2.05
CA SER A 262 -15.54 -5.44 1.59
C SER A 262 -16.36 -5.69 0.34
N LEU A 263 -15.83 -6.47 -0.62
CA LEU A 263 -16.58 -6.93 -1.78
C LEU A 263 -17.78 -7.80 -1.35
N ALA A 264 -17.59 -8.71 -0.40
CA ALA A 264 -18.65 -9.58 0.11
C ALA A 264 -19.80 -8.81 0.80
N ARG A 265 -19.49 -7.67 1.45
CA ARG A 265 -20.50 -6.79 2.05
C ARG A 265 -21.23 -5.90 1.04
N ALA A 266 -20.70 -5.74 -0.17
CA ALA A 266 -21.33 -4.90 -1.19
C ALA A 266 -22.63 -5.54 -1.69
N ALA A 267 -23.68 -4.72 -1.79
CA ALA A 267 -24.94 -5.11 -2.41
C ALA A 267 -24.75 -5.30 -3.93
N ALA A 268 -25.48 -6.26 -4.50
CA ALA A 268 -25.51 -6.55 -5.94
C ALA A 268 -26.49 -5.67 -6.71
#